data_AF-A0A954ZDF7-F1
#
_entry.id   AF-A0A954ZDF7-F1
#
_cell.length_a   1.000
_cell.length_b   1.000
_cell.length_c   1.000
_cell.angle_alpha   90.00
_cell.angle_beta   90.00
_cell.angle_gamma   90.00
#
_symmetry.space_group_name_H-M   'P 1'
#
loop_
_entity.id
_entity.type
_entity.pdbx_description
1 polymer ?
#
loop_
_entity_poly.entity_id
_entity_poly.type
_entity_poly.pdbx_seq_one_letter_code
_entity_poly.pdbx_strand_id
1 'polypeptide(L)' 'MLTEDQIHRSFRRLVDGAEITGDTVEKAESLIEQLRWESPLRHRLTCELDELRDLCSTKD' A
#
# COMPACT_ATOMS: atom_id res chain seq x y z
N MET A 1 -12.26 8.70 8.98
CA MET A 1 -11.79 7.37 8.51
C MET A 1 -12.26 7.21 7.08
N LEU A 2 -11.34 6.96 6.15
CA LEU A 2 -11.69 6.58 4.78
C LEU A 2 -12.36 5.20 4.79
N THR A 3 -13.18 4.94 3.78
CA THR A 3 -13.74 3.58 3.58
C THR A 3 -12.70 2.65 2.97
N GLU A 4 -12.92 1.33 3.08
CA GLU A 4 -12.07 0.32 2.47
C GLU A 4 -11.88 0.56 0.96
N ASP A 5 -12.96 0.90 0.24
CA ASP A 5 -12.90 1.24 -1.20
C ASP A 5 -12.04 2.49 -1.47
N GLN A 6 -12.16 3.53 -0.64
CA GLN A 6 -11.35 4.74 -0.78
C GLN A 6 -9.87 4.48 -0.51
N ILE A 7 -9.55 3.65 0.49
CA ILE A 7 -8.18 3.26 0.80
C ILE A 7 -7.59 2.44 -0.36
N HIS A 8 -8.34 1.46 -0.88
CA HIS A 8 -7.91 0.66 -2.03
C HIS A 8 -7.63 1.53 -3.26
N ARG A 9 -8.52 2.47 -3.60
CA ARG A 9 -8.29 3.40 -4.72
C ARG A 9 -7.08 4.30 -4.50
N SER A 10 -6.89 4.78 -3.27
CA SER A 10 -5.77 5.65 -2.92
C SER A 10 -4.44 4.90 -3.01
N PHE A 11 -4.39 3.68 -2.47
CA PHE A 11 -3.25 2.79 -2.59
C PHE A 11 -2.92 2.51 -4.05
N ARG A 12 -3.92 2.09 -4.85
CA ARG A 12 -3.71 1.80 -6.27
C ARG A 12 -3.16 3.00 -7.02
N ARG A 13 -3.69 4.20 -6.78
CA ARG A 13 -3.22 5.44 -7.42
C ARG A 13 -1.79 5.79 -7.01
N LEU A 14 -1.42 5.50 -5.77
CA LEU A 14 -0.09 5.74 -5.22
C LEU A 14 0.96 4.83 -5.87
N VAL A 15 0.62 3.55 -6.11
CA VAL A 15 1.57 2.56 -6.67
C VAL A 15 1.57 2.47 -8.21
N ASP A 16 0.46 2.79 -8.87
CA ASP A 16 0.29 2.66 -10.34
C ASP A 16 0.87 3.87 -11.10
N GLY A 17 0.92 5.05 -10.45
CA GLY A 17 1.34 6.31 -11.08
C GLY A 17 2.68 6.86 -10.63
N ALA A 18 3.38 6.22 -9.68
CA ALA A 18 4.61 6.74 -9.11
C ALA A 18 5.72 5.68 -9.07
N GLU A 19 6.97 6.15 -9.10
CA GLU A 19 8.12 5.30 -8.83
C GLU A 19 8.02 4.81 -7.37
N ILE A 20 8.03 3.49 -7.17
CA ILE A 20 7.97 2.88 -5.84
C ILE A 20 9.26 3.24 -5.11
N THR A 21 9.18 4.29 -4.31
CA THR A 21 10.25 4.82 -3.48
C THR A 21 9.90 4.62 -2.01
N GLY A 22 10.87 4.80 -1.10
CA GLY A 22 10.60 4.69 0.34
C GLY A 22 9.43 5.56 0.83
N ASP A 23 9.28 6.78 0.28
CA ASP A 23 8.16 7.68 0.57
C ASP A 23 6.80 7.13 0.07
N THR A 24 6.80 6.45 -1.07
CA THR A 24 5.58 5.79 -1.61
C THR A 24 5.17 4.63 -0.71
N VAL A 25 6.13 3.86 -0.22
CA VAL A 25 5.91 2.76 0.71
C VAL A 25 5.36 3.27 2.04
N GLU A 26 5.97 4.29 2.64
CA GLU A 26 5.51 4.86 3.91
C GLU A 26 4.07 5.40 3.82
N LYS A 27 3.73 6.07 2.72
CA LYS A 27 2.36 6.55 2.45
C LYS A 27 1.37 5.39 2.27
N ALA A 28 1.81 4.30 1.62
CA ALA A 28 0.99 3.12 1.44
C ALA A 28 0.74 2.40 2.78
N GLU A 29 1.76 2.28 3.64
CA GLU A 29 1.61 1.73 5.00
C GLU A 29 0.61 2.55 5.82
N SER A 30 0.73 3.89 5.82
CA SER A 30 -0.20 4.79 6.51
C SER A 30 -1.67 4.67 6.02
N LEU A 31 -1.87 4.32 4.74
CA LEU A 31 -3.21 4.05 4.20
C LEU A 31 -3.75 2.71 4.72
N ILE A 32 -2.90 1.69 4.80
CA ILE A 32 -3.26 0.36 5.28
C ILE A 32 -3.54 0.36 6.79
N GLU A 33 -2.80 1.14 7.57
CA GLU A 33 -3.00 1.27 9.02
C GLU A 33 -4.36 1.87 9.39
N GLN A 34 -4.96 2.65 8.50
CA GLN A 34 -6.32 3.17 8.67
C GLN A 34 -7.40 2.09 8.51
N LEU A 35 -7.07 0.93 7.94
CA LEU A 35 -7.98 -0.21 7.84
C LEU A 35 -8.08 -0.93 9.17
N ARG A 36 -9.31 -1.36 9.49
CA ARG A 36 -9.54 -2.26 10.63
C ARG A 36 -8.70 -3.53 10.44
N TRP A 37 -8.07 -3.97 11.51
CA TRP A 37 -7.39 -5.26 11.66
C TRP A 37 -8.20 -6.47 11.15
N GLU A 38 -9.53 -6.46 11.27
CA GLU A 38 -10.42 -7.51 10.74
C GLU A 38 -10.71 -7.39 9.24
N SER A 39 -10.29 -6.30 8.60
CA SER A 39 -10.52 -6.09 7.16
C SER A 39 -9.65 -7.06 6.35
N PRO A 40 -10.23 -7.88 5.47
CA PRO A 40 -9.45 -8.72 4.56
C PRO A 40 -8.63 -7.87 3.57
N LEU A 41 -9.08 -6.65 3.28
CA LEU A 41 -8.36 -5.73 2.40
C LEU A 41 -7.02 -5.30 3.00
N ARG A 42 -6.95 -5.15 4.33
CA ARG A 42 -5.71 -4.80 5.03
C ARG A 42 -4.62 -5.81 4.71
N HIS A 43 -4.91 -7.10 4.89
CA HIS A 43 -3.96 -8.16 4.62
C HIS A 43 -3.53 -8.20 3.15
N ARG A 44 -4.49 -8.07 2.22
CA ARG A 44 -4.18 -8.04 0.77
C ARG A 44 -3.23 -6.90 0.41
N LEU A 45 -3.53 -5.68 0.88
CA LEU A 45 -2.69 -4.51 0.60
C LEU A 45 -1.32 -4.61 1.28
N THR A 46 -1.23 -5.19 2.47
CA THR A 46 0.06 -5.44 3.14
C THR A 46 0.93 -6.40 2.31
N CYS A 47 0.38 -7.51 1.81
CA CYS A 47 1.11 -8.42 0.92
C CYS A 47 1.56 -7.72 -0.36
N GLU A 48 0.64 -7.01 -1.03
CA GLU A 48 0.95 -6.31 -2.28
C GLU A 48 2.06 -5.26 -2.07
N LEU A 49 2.06 -4.58 -0.92
CA LEU A 49 3.11 -3.62 -0.57
C LEU A 49 4.46 -4.29 -0.27
N ASP A 50 4.46 -5.46 0.37
CA ASP A 50 5.68 -6.22 0.65
C ASP A 50 6.34 -6.69 -0.65
N GLU A 51 5.54 -7.18 -1.61
CA GLU A 51 6.01 -7.54 -2.96
C GLU A 51 6.61 -6.32 -3.69
N LEU A 52 5.94 -5.16 -3.62
CA LEU A 52 6.46 -3.91 -4.20
C LEU A 52 7.78 -3.47 -3.53
N ARG A 53 7.93 -3.72 -2.22
CA ARG A 53 9.16 -3.40 -1.48
C ARG A 53 10.32 -4.30 -1.91
N ASP A 54 10.06 -5.59 -2.11
CA ASP A 54 11.06 -6.53 -2.61
C ASP A 54 11.49 -6.18 -4.05
N LEU A 55 10.54 -5.83 -4.91
CA LEU A 55 10.81 -5.35 -6.27
C LEU A 55 11.64 -4.06 -6.30
N CYS A 56 11.49 -3.19 -5.30
CA CYS A 56 12.31 -1.99 -5.15
C CYS A 56 13.71 -2.31 -4.60
N SER A 57 13.81 -3.20 -3.61
CA SER A 57 15.10 -3.60 -2.99
C SER A 57 15.96 -4.47 -3.89
N THR A 58 15.38 -5.16 -4.88
CA THR A 58 16.11 -5.98 -5.86
C THR A 58 16.69 -5.19 -7.03
N LYS A 59 16.55 -3.86 -7.02
CA LYS A 59 16.99 -2.97 -8.09
C LYS A 59 18.26 -2.17 -7.78
N ASP A 60 19.00 -2.58 -6.74
CA ASP A 60 20.36 -2.08 -6.42
C ASP A 60 21.44 -3.03 -6.96
#